data_AF-A0A1H0N6F6-F1
#
_entry.id   AF-A0A1H0N6F6-F1
#
_cell.length_a   1.000
_cell.length_b   1.000
_cell.length_c   1.000
_cell.angle_alpha   90.00
_cell.angle_beta   90.00
_cell.angle_gamma   90.00
#
_symmetry.space_group_name_H-M   'P 1'
#
loop_
_entity.id
_entity.type
_entity.pdbx_description
1 polymer ?
#
loop_
_entity_poly.entity_id
_entity_poly.type
_entity_poly.pdbx_seq_one_letter_code
_entity_poly.pdbx_strand_id
1 'polypeptide(L)' 'MTQLKDIDGASKPPEKEDWVLIEKVDGKFVADGSLSAIDGPAYFQPEPFDTLDEAVTASLAWAEQNEIPFVYVRASE' A
#
# COMPACT_ATOMS: atom_id res chain seq x y z
N MET A 1 4.08 -14.31 -3.22
CA MET A 1 5.21 -13.56 -2.62
C MET A 1 5.05 -12.11 -3.03
N THR A 2 4.65 -11.27 -2.09
CA THR A 2 4.49 -9.83 -2.30
C THR A 2 5.85 -9.13 -2.25
N GLN A 3 6.08 -8.17 -3.14
CA GLN A 3 7.32 -7.38 -3.16
C GLN A 3 7.07 -5.96 -2.68
N LEU A 4 7.93 -5.47 -1.79
CA LEU A 4 7.98 -4.06 -1.42
C LEU A 4 8.75 -3.26 -2.48
N LYS A 5 8.21 -2.11 -2.89
CA LYS A 5 8.84 -1.18 -3.83
C LYS A 5 8.75 0.24 -3.31
N ASP A 6 9.88 0.87 -3.07
CA ASP A 6 9.92 2.31 -2.83
C ASP A 6 9.65 3.05 -4.14
N ILE A 7 8.76 4.04 -4.08
CA ILE A 7 8.45 4.91 -5.22
C ILE A 7 8.66 6.37 -4.86
N ASP A 8 9.22 7.13 -5.81
CA ASP A 8 9.30 8.57 -5.71
C ASP A 8 7.90 9.18 -5.59
N GLY A 9 7.78 10.32 -4.89
CA GLY A 9 6.50 10.95 -4.62
C GLY A 9 5.71 11.43 -5.83
N ALA A 10 6.26 11.36 -7.05
CA ALA A 10 5.52 11.67 -8.28
C ALA A 10 5.01 10.42 -9.01
N SER A 11 5.49 9.23 -8.63
CA SER A 11 5.14 7.97 -9.25
C SER A 11 3.83 7.47 -8.66
N LYS A 12 2.88 7.11 -9.53
CA LYS A 12 1.63 6.47 -9.12
C LYS A 12 1.76 4.96 -9.28
N PRO A 13 1.11 4.15 -8.42
CA PRO A 13 0.99 2.74 -8.68
C PRO A 13 0.21 2.50 -9.99
N PRO A 14 0.48 1.38 -10.68
CA PRO A 14 -0.17 1.03 -11.94
C PRO A 14 -1.69 0.88 -11.78
N GLU A 15 -2.47 1.62 -12.59
CA GLU A 15 -3.94 1.69 -12.51
C GLU A 15 -4.67 0.39 -12.89
N LYS A 16 -3.97 -0.60 -13.44
CA LYS A 16 -4.53 -1.88 -13.92
C LYS A 16 -4.03 -3.08 -13.13
N GLU A 17 -3.30 -2.85 -12.06
CA GLU A 17 -2.76 -3.91 -11.21
C GLU A 17 -3.28 -3.70 -9.79
N ASP A 18 -3.28 -4.77 -9.01
CA ASP A 18 -3.57 -4.70 -7.59
C ASP A 18 -2.36 -4.10 -6.87
N TRP A 19 -2.61 -3.14 -5.99
CA TRP A 19 -1.54 -2.44 -5.29
C TRP A 19 -1.95 -2.04 -3.88
N VAL A 20 -0.94 -1.88 -3.04
CA VAL A 20 -1.03 -1.15 -1.76
C VAL A 20 -0.01 -0.03 -1.81
N LEU A 21 -0.37 1.16 -1.35
CA LEU A 21 0.46 2.34 -1.29
C LEU A 21 0.51 2.83 0.17
N ILE A 22 1.71 3.06 0.67
CA ILE A 22 1.94 3.65 1.98
C ILE A 22 2.47 5.06 1.78
N GLU A 23 1.74 6.07 2.23
CA GLU A 23 2.13 7.48 2.10
C GLU A 23 2.34 8.11 3.48
N LYS A 24 3.36 8.95 3.61
CA LYS A 24 3.55 9.79 4.80
C LYS A 24 2.71 11.07 4.68
N VAL A 25 1.68 11.20 5.50
CA VAL A 25 0.74 12.34 5.54
C VAL A 25 0.73 12.92 6.94
N ASP A 26 1.04 14.22 7.08
CA ASP A 26 1.05 14.93 8.38
C ASP A 26 1.89 14.24 9.48
N GLY A 27 2.98 13.58 9.09
CA GLY A 27 3.85 12.84 10.02
C GLY A 27 3.35 11.45 10.42
N LYS A 28 2.23 11.00 9.88
CA LYS A 28 1.70 9.63 10.02
C LYS A 28 1.81 8.86 8.71
N PHE A 29 1.70 7.55 8.76
CA PHE A 29 1.74 6.66 7.59
C PHE A 29 0.33 6.16 7.28
N VAL A 30 -0.20 6.54 6.13
CA VAL A 30 -1.51 6.10 5.64
C VAL A 30 -1.27 5.00 4.62
N ALA A 31 -1.87 3.84 4.82
CA ALA A 31 -1.88 2.78 3.83
C ALA A 31 -3.21 2.84 3.06
N ASP A 32 -3.13 2.78 1.73
CA ASP A 32 -4.26 2.72 0.81
C ASP A 32 -4.04 1.55 -0.14
N GLY A 33 -5.00 0.65 -0.28
CA GLY A 33 -4.90 -0.46 -1.22
C GLY A 33 -6.11 -0.54 -2.12
N SER A 34 -5.84 -0.79 -3.39
CA SER A 34 -6.85 -0.95 -4.42
C SER A 34 -6.69 -2.32 -5.06
N LEU A 35 -7.71 -3.16 -4.87
CA LEU A 35 -7.87 -4.42 -5.60
C LEU A 35 -8.83 -4.20 -6.76
N SER A 36 -8.37 -4.46 -7.98
CA SER A 36 -9.18 -4.37 -9.20
C SER A 36 -9.89 -5.69 -9.53
N ALA A 37 -9.92 -6.64 -8.59
CA ALA A 37 -10.51 -7.96 -8.76
C ALA A 37 -12.04 -7.90 -9.02
N ILE A 38 -12.49 -8.91 -9.75
CA ILE A 38 -13.76 -9.02 -10.51
C ILE A 38 -15.03 -9.02 -9.61
N ASP A 39 -14.87 -9.07 -8.28
CA ASP A 39 -15.97 -9.14 -7.28
C ASP A 39 -16.24 -7.82 -6.54
N GLY A 40 -15.59 -6.72 -6.93
CA GLY A 40 -15.81 -5.38 -6.39
C GLY A 40 -14.57 -4.79 -5.72
N PRO A 41 -14.50 -3.45 -5.57
CA PRO A 41 -13.31 -2.79 -5.04
C PRO A 41 -13.17 -3.10 -3.55
N ALA A 42 -12.24 -3.99 -3.21
CA ALA A 42 -11.79 -4.15 -1.83
C ALA A 42 -10.80 -3.01 -1.55
N TYR A 43 -11.27 -2.03 -0.78
CA TYR A 43 -10.47 -0.91 -0.31
C TYR A 43 -9.75 -1.30 0.99
N PHE A 44 -8.43 -1.14 1.01
CA PHE A 44 -7.63 -1.26 2.22
C PHE A 44 -7.28 0.13 2.72
N GLN A 45 -7.98 0.60 3.74
CA GLN A 45 -7.73 1.91 4.34
C GLN A 45 -7.79 1.82 5.87
N PRO A 46 -6.76 1.21 6.50
CA PRO A 46 -6.65 1.16 7.96
C PRO A 46 -6.45 2.55 8.57
N GLU A 47 -6.51 2.64 9.91
CA GLU A 47 -6.13 3.88 10.61
C GLU A 47 -4.66 4.25 10.33
N PRO A 48 -4.33 5.55 10.28
CA PRO A 48 -2.96 5.99 10.06
C PRO A 48 -2.01 5.49 11.13
N PHE A 49 -0.90 4.89 10.73
CA PHE A 49 0.13 4.36 11.61
C PHE A 49 1.11 5.46 12.05
N ASP A 50 1.71 5.30 13.22
CA ASP A 50 2.72 6.23 13.72
C ASP A 50 4.12 5.91 13.18
N THR A 51 4.36 4.66 12.73
CA THR A 51 5.65 4.23 12.16
C THR A 51 5.51 3.57 10.79
N LEU A 52 6.57 3.67 9.99
CA LEU A 52 6.63 3.05 8.67
C LEU A 52 6.60 1.52 8.78
N ASP A 53 7.26 0.97 9.80
CA ASP A 53 7.36 -0.48 10.01
C ASP A 53 5.99 -1.13 10.26
N GLU A 54 5.15 -0.47 11.07
CA GLU A 54 3.76 -0.89 11.31
C GLU A 54 2.92 -0.83 10.02
N ALA A 55 3.04 0.26 9.27
CA ALA A 55 2.34 0.42 8.01
C ALA A 55 2.75 -0.64 6.98
N VAL A 56 4.05 -0.93 6.87
CA VAL A 56 4.60 -1.95 5.98
C VAL A 56 4.13 -3.34 6.39
N THR A 57 4.20 -3.67 7.69
CA THR A 57 3.77 -4.97 8.20
C THR A 57 2.28 -5.21 7.92
N ALA A 58 1.43 -4.22 8.19
CA ALA A 58 0.00 -4.33 7.93
C ALA A 58 -0.30 -4.44 6.43
N SER A 59 0.39 -3.66 5.60
CA SER A 59 0.22 -3.65 4.15
C SER A 59 0.69 -4.96 3.51
N LEU A 60 1.83 -5.51 3.95
CA LEU A 60 2.32 -6.82 3.49
C LEU A 60 1.36 -7.93 3.90
N ALA A 61 0.90 -7.95 5.15
CA ALA A 61 -0.04 -8.96 5.62
C ALA A 61 -1.37 -8.92 4.84
N TRP A 62 -1.86 -7.74 4.48
CA TRP A 62 -3.06 -7.61 3.64
C TRP A 62 -2.78 -8.01 2.19
N ALA A 63 -1.66 -7.55 1.62
CA ALA A 63 -1.25 -7.90 0.27
C ALA A 63 -1.05 -9.40 0.08
N GLU A 64 -0.42 -10.09 1.03
CA GLU A 64 -0.24 -11.54 0.97
C GLU A 64 -1.58 -12.30 1.06
N GLN A 65 -2.52 -11.84 1.88
CA GLN A 65 -3.85 -12.44 1.99
C GLN A 65 -4.69 -12.27 0.71
N ASN A 66 -4.48 -11.19 -0.03
CA ASN A 66 -5.22 -10.86 -1.24
C ASN A 66 -4.41 -11.12 -2.52
N GLU A 67 -3.30 -11.86 -2.41
CA GLU A 67 -2.41 -12.23 -3.53
C GLU A 67 -1.88 -11.03 -4.34
N ILE A 68 -1.74 -9.88 -3.69
CA ILE A 68 -1.26 -8.65 -4.30
C ILE A 68 0.25 -8.75 -4.52
N PRO A 69 0.74 -8.51 -5.76
CA PRO A 69 2.14 -8.70 -6.09
C PRO A 69 3.03 -7.57 -5.55
N PHE A 70 2.51 -6.35 -5.37
CA PHE A 70 3.32 -5.18 -5.04
C PHE A 70 2.73 -4.32 -3.92
N VAL A 71 3.58 -3.96 -2.95
CA VAL A 71 3.34 -2.92 -1.96
C VAL A 71 4.30 -1.77 -2.24
N TYR A 72 3.75 -0.60 -2.52
CA TYR A 72 4.46 0.62 -2.82
C TYR A 72 4.61 1.47 -1.57
N VAL A 73 5.80 2.02 -1.36
CA VAL A 73 6.09 2.91 -0.23
C VAL A 73 6.51 4.26 -0.76
N ARG A 74 5.77 5.29 -0.38
CA ARG A 74 6.00 6.70 -0.65
C ARG A 74 6.28 7.42 0.67
N ALA A 75 7.42 7.09 1.27
CA ALA A 75 7.92 7.68 2.52
C ALA A 75 9.19 8.54 2.33
N SER A 76 9.68 8.67 1.10
CA SER A 76 10.94 9.37 0.82
C SER A 76 10.80 10.88 0.96
N GLU A 77 11.53 11.44 1.93
CA GLU A 77 11.93 12.85 2.02
C GLU A 77 13.04 13.19 1.02
#